data_AF-A0A7C0U7Q3-F1
#
_entry.id   AF-A0A7C0U7Q3-F1
#
_cell.length_a   1.000
_cell.length_b   1.000
_cell.length_c   1.000
_cell.angle_alpha   90.00
_cell.angle_beta   90.00
_cell.angle_gamma   90.00
#
_symmetry.space_group_name_H-M   'P 1'
#
loop_
_entity.id
_entity.type
_entity.pdbx_description
1 polymer ?
#
loop_
_entity_poly.entity_id
_entity_poly.type
_entity_poly.pdbx_seq_one_letter_code
_entity_poly.pdbx_strand_id
1 'polypeptide(L)' 'HSTPSVLKSHSWHPVPLALVSPNTIPDDVEKFTERDCAKGILGKLYSKEVMYLLLACSLKLGKFGA' A
#
# COMPACT_ATOMS: atom_id res chain seq x y z
N HIS A 1 0.56 7.84 8.64
CA HIS A 1 0.62 9.30 8.40
C HIS A 1 2.06 9.69 8.06
N SER A 2 2.31 10.89 7.55
CA SER A 2 3.66 11.39 7.26
C SER A 2 3.99 12.59 8.16
N THR A 3 5.24 12.69 8.65
CA THR A 3 5.72 13.79 9.51
C THR A 3 7.01 14.37 8.95
N PRO A 4 6.96 15.20 7.88
CA PRO A 4 8.16 15.72 7.25
C PRO A 4 8.95 16.63 8.20
N SER A 5 10.27 16.44 8.30
CA SER A 5 11.14 17.20 9.20
C SER A 5 11.06 18.72 8.99
N VAL A 6 10.88 19.16 7.75
CA VAL A 6 10.71 20.59 7.39
C VAL A 6 9.42 21.17 7.98
N LEU A 7 8.35 20.37 8.09
CA LEU A 7 7.05 20.81 8.61
C LEU A 7 6.93 20.66 10.12
N LYS A 8 7.76 19.83 10.77
CA LYS A 8 7.71 19.50 12.20
C LYS A 8 6.31 19.12 12.72
N SER A 9 5.47 18.62 11.82
CA SER A 9 4.05 18.33 12.06
C SER A 9 3.56 17.26 11.09
N HIS A 10 2.40 16.68 11.38
CA HIS A 10 1.76 15.74 10.47
C HIS A 10 1.36 16.43 9.16
N SER A 11 1.40 15.67 8.08
CA SER A 11 1.06 16.14 6.75
C SER A 11 0.17 15.14 6.00
N TRP A 12 -0.34 15.59 4.88
CA TRP A 12 -1.25 14.90 3.96
C TRP A 12 -0.50 14.10 2.87
N HIS A 13 0.84 14.13 2.88
CA HIS A 13 1.64 13.33 1.96
C HIS A 13 1.29 11.84 2.12
N PRO A 14 1.23 11.08 1.03
CA PRO A 14 1.04 9.63 1.10
C PRO A 14 2.20 8.97 1.87
N VAL A 15 1.96 7.74 2.33
CA VAL A 15 2.94 6.92 3.04
C VAL A 15 3.29 5.73 2.13
N PRO A 16 4.57 5.35 2.01
CA PRO A 16 4.96 4.16 1.25
C PRO A 16 4.30 2.90 1.84
N LEU A 17 3.82 2.01 0.98
CA LEU A 17 3.20 0.74 1.33
C LEU A 17 3.77 -0.36 0.43
N ALA A 18 4.15 -1.48 1.03
CA ALA A 18 4.51 -2.70 0.32
C ALA A 18 3.65 -3.85 0.86
N LEU A 19 3.16 -4.69 -0.04
CA LEU A 19 2.43 -5.91 0.30
C LEU A 19 3.20 -7.10 -0.27
N VAL A 20 3.48 -8.09 0.57
CA VAL A 20 4.22 -9.29 0.19
C VAL A 20 3.35 -10.50 0.50
N SER A 21 3.08 -11.32 -0.52
CA SER A 21 2.35 -12.58 -0.38
C SER A 21 2.78 -13.56 -1.48
N PRO A 22 2.67 -14.88 -1.27
CA PRO A 22 2.75 -15.86 -2.36
C PRO A 22 1.71 -15.62 -3.47
N ASN A 23 0.62 -14.91 -3.17
CA ASN A 23 -0.49 -14.65 -4.08
C ASN A 23 -0.45 -13.25 -4.72
N THR A 24 0.61 -12.45 -4.49
CA THR A 24 0.77 -11.12 -5.11
C THR A 24 1.57 -11.22 -6.41
N ILE A 25 1.26 -10.32 -7.36
CA ILE A 25 2.10 -10.11 -8.54
C ILE A 25 3.17 -9.09 -8.15
N PRO A 26 4.47 -9.44 -8.22
CA PRO A 26 5.55 -8.47 -7.96
C PRO A 26 5.58 -7.41 -9.08
N ASP A 27 5.90 -6.18 -8.70
CA ASP A 27 6.17 -5.09 -9.63
C ASP A 27 7.70 -4.86 -9.78
N ASP A 28 8.08 -3.90 -10.61
CA ASP A 28 9.49 -3.58 -10.89
C ASP A 28 10.12 -2.65 -9.82
N VAL A 29 9.46 -2.45 -8.67
CA VAL A 29 9.97 -1.58 -7.60
C VAL A 29 10.97 -2.32 -6.73
N GLU A 30 12.23 -1.86 -6.74
CA GLU A 30 13.33 -2.54 -6.01
C GLU A 30 13.59 -1.97 -4.61
N LYS A 31 13.05 -0.80 -4.26
CA LYS A 31 13.38 -0.07 -3.03
C LYS A 31 12.14 0.42 -2.31
N PHE A 32 12.13 0.29 -0.98
CA PHE A 32 11.07 0.82 -0.13
C PHE A 32 11.35 2.28 0.25
N THR A 33 11.03 3.21 -0.65
CA THR A 33 11.11 4.65 -0.44
C THR A 33 9.82 5.34 -0.90
N GLU A 34 9.58 6.57 -0.48
CA GLU A 34 8.39 7.33 -0.90
C GLU A 34 8.31 7.49 -2.43
N ARG A 35 9.45 7.67 -3.12
CA ARG A 35 9.50 7.88 -4.58
C ARG A 35 9.35 6.58 -5.35
N ASP A 36 9.91 5.50 -4.83
CA ASP A 36 9.87 4.19 -5.49
C ASP A 36 8.48 3.56 -5.31
N CYS A 37 7.90 3.59 -4.11
CA CYS A 37 6.53 3.13 -3.87
C CYS A 37 5.48 3.92 -4.64
N ALA A 38 5.73 5.18 -4.99
CA ALA A 38 4.82 5.97 -5.83
C ALA A 38 4.69 5.44 -7.27
N LYS A 39 5.62 4.59 -7.72
CA LYS A 39 5.61 3.95 -9.04
C LYS A 39 5.06 2.50 -9.00
N GLY A 40 4.85 1.96 -7.80
CA GLY A 40 4.43 0.57 -7.62
C GLY A 40 3.00 0.30 -8.06
N ILE A 41 2.71 -0.97 -8.31
CA ILE A 41 1.43 -1.44 -8.89
C ILE A 41 0.22 -1.17 -7.98
N LEU A 42 0.43 -1.02 -6.67
CA LEU A 42 -0.64 -0.69 -5.72
C LEU A 42 -1.21 0.72 -5.94
N GLY A 43 -0.45 1.62 -6.57
CA GLY A 43 -0.86 3.00 -6.78
C GLY A 43 -1.17 3.74 -5.46
N LYS A 44 -2.12 4.68 -5.53
CA LYS A 44 -2.59 5.44 -4.36
C LYS A 44 -3.95 4.91 -3.90
N LEU A 45 -4.01 4.47 -2.66
CA LEU A 45 -5.23 3.96 -2.02
C LEU A 45 -5.47 4.60 -0.64
N TYR A 46 -6.71 4.55 -0.18
CA TYR A 46 -7.09 4.90 1.19
C TYR A 46 -6.67 3.82 2.16
N SER A 47 -6.20 4.19 3.35
CA SER A 47 -5.73 3.22 4.35
C SER A 47 -6.76 2.16 4.74
N LYS A 48 -8.07 2.46 4.65
CA LYS A 48 -9.14 1.49 4.91
C LYS A 48 -9.17 0.34 3.89
N GLU A 49 -8.64 0.56 2.69
CA GLU A 49 -8.61 -0.43 1.61
C GLU A 49 -7.52 -1.49 1.82
N VAL A 50 -6.50 -1.19 2.65
CA VAL A 50 -5.41 -2.12 2.97
C VAL A 50 -5.94 -3.42 3.56
N MET A 51 -6.97 -3.36 4.42
CA MET A 51 -7.54 -4.58 5.01
C MET A 51 -8.13 -5.52 3.96
N TYR A 52 -8.80 -4.99 2.93
CA TYR A 52 -9.35 -5.82 1.85
C TYR A 52 -8.25 -6.46 1.02
N LEU A 53 -7.17 -5.74 0.73
CA LEU A 53 -6.00 -6.29 0.03
C LEU A 53 -5.33 -7.40 0.85
N LEU A 54 -5.18 -7.23 2.17
CA LEU A 54 -4.63 -8.25 3.06
C LEU A 54 -5.52 -9.50 3.11
N LEU A 55 -6.84 -9.35 3.15
CA LEU A 55 -7.78 -10.47 3.08
C LEU A 55 -7.70 -11.20 1.73
N ALA A 56 -7.59 -10.46 0.62
CA ALA A 56 -7.43 -11.05 -0.71
C ALA A 56 -6.11 -11.84 -0.80
N CYS A 57 -4.99 -11.24 -0.36
CA CYS A 57 -3.67 -11.86 -0.35
C CYS A 57 -3.60 -13.12 0.52
N SER A 58 -4.43 -13.19 1.57
CA SER A 58 -4.51 -14.33 2.51
C SER A 58 -5.61 -15.34 2.18
N LEU A 59 -6.31 -15.18 1.04
CA LEU A 59 -7.43 -16.03 0.62
C LEU A 59 -8.60 -16.06 1.61
N LYS A 60 -8.77 -14.98 2.38
CA LYS A 60 -9.84 -14.78 3.37
C LYS A 60 -10.91 -13.79 2.91
N LEU A 61 -10.77 -13.23 1.71
CA LEU A 61 -11.77 -12.36 1.12
C LEU A 61 -12.85 -13.21 0.45
N GLY A 62 -14.08 -13.14 0.97
CA GLY A 62 -15.24 -13.77 0.34
C GLY A 62 -15.73 -12.97 -0.87
N LYS A 63 -16.37 -13.67 -1.83
CA LYS A 63 -17.12 -13.02 -2.90
C LYS A 63 -18.35 -12.30 -2.33
N PHE A 64 -18.68 -11.13 -2.88
CA PHE A 64 -19.93 -10.46 -2.58
C PHE A 64 -20.96 -10.81 -3.66
N GLY A 65 -21.99 -11.57 -3.28
CA GLY A 65 -22.93 -12.17 -4.23
C GLY A 65 -22.34 -13.35 -5.02
N ALA A 66 -23.20 -13.95 -5.85
CA ALA A 66 -23.00 -15.23 -6.56
C ALA A 66 -22.72 -16.44 -5.66
#